data_AF-A0A351ULS7-F1
#
_entry.id   AF-A0A351ULS7-F1
#
_cell.length_a   1.000
_cell.length_b   1.000
_cell.length_c   1.000
_cell.angle_alpha   90.00
_cell.angle_beta   90.00
_cell.angle_gamma   90.00
#
_symmetry.space_group_name_H-M   'P 1'
#
loop_
_entity.id
_entity.type
_entity.pdbx_description
1 polymer ?
#
loop_
_entity_poly.entity_id
_entity_poly.type
_entity_poly.pdbx_seq_one_letter_code
_entity_poly.pdbx_strand_id
1 'polypeptide(L)'
;MTLINCDIGEQGPLHEGDRKLMEFIHIANLACQGHAGDKDSVEAFRALAAERGVRVAAHLSYPDRENFGRATMRLPDAELLAALEAQLALLPGVTLVKLHGALYNDAWHDAALAELLAGWLRQSGVSGVIAPADAELSFAARKQGITVLREAFVDRRYVYDEPAGRLRLADRTAPDAVIADAGEALAQAENIITHGRVNVSGDPAHPAWKELEADTVCIHSDSPIALELAAGLRAAMDAGARDNTGAGVKDNIRLVRAGVCETVGLPVYGRQDIGVSPGGAMDCFSLRRGNLMLGNAEGSPALEILAAPELEILAAGHFVLTGARHKAVIHRGGNTAAVEHSRVYTAEAGDHLTFSEKSYGLQTYFCFRSRAEGGPGGKAAEAVPYAAVSGWADLQGRIRVVPGPEYKYLENPKLFFENAWRTTYKMDKVGIRLAGEPKLKCGVGNMISGAVADGTVQLTPESPIILLRHRQTTGGYPRIFNVISADIDLLGQYAPNQAIHFVQVTLDEARAFARQKEAALSKLR
;
A
#
# COMPACT_ATOMS: atom_id res chain seq x y z
N MET A 1 1.82 -2.54 -5.96
CA MET A 1 1.34 -1.18 -6.30
C MET A 1 0.79 -1.26 -7.70
N THR A 2 -0.46 -0.87 -7.92
CA THR A 2 -1.09 -0.86 -9.25
C THR A 2 -0.56 0.33 -10.05
N LEU A 3 -0.25 0.12 -11.33
CA LEU A 3 0.39 1.11 -12.19
C LEU A 3 -0.60 1.65 -13.22
N ILE A 4 -0.49 2.92 -13.59
CA ILE A 4 -1.27 3.51 -14.67
C ILE A 4 -0.54 3.30 -15.99
N ASN A 5 -1.19 2.67 -16.97
CA ASN A 5 -0.70 2.57 -18.35
C ASN A 5 -1.66 3.31 -19.31
N CYS A 6 -1.15 3.79 -20.44
CA CYS A 6 -1.95 4.47 -21.46
C CYS A 6 -1.39 4.23 -22.86
N ASP A 7 -2.28 4.15 -23.83
CA ASP A 7 -1.94 3.99 -25.24
C ASP A 7 -1.59 5.38 -25.83
N ILE A 8 -0.39 5.54 -26.37
CA ILE A 8 0.23 6.84 -26.69
C ILE A 8 0.79 6.83 -28.12
N GLY A 9 0.72 7.97 -28.79
CA GLY A 9 1.30 8.16 -30.12
C GLY A 9 0.37 7.78 -31.27
N GLU A 10 -0.90 7.49 -30.97
CA GLU A 10 -1.92 7.14 -31.97
C GLU A 10 -2.35 8.34 -32.83
N GLN A 11 -2.19 9.57 -32.31
CA GLN A 11 -2.58 10.83 -32.95
C GLN A 11 -1.40 11.59 -33.59
N GLY A 12 -0.25 10.94 -33.73
CA GLY A 12 0.97 11.52 -34.30
C GLY A 12 1.94 12.11 -33.25
N PRO A 13 3.09 12.64 -33.71
CA PRO A 13 4.18 13.04 -32.82
C PRO A 13 3.80 14.20 -31.90
N LEU A 14 4.03 14.01 -30.59
CA LEU A 14 3.81 15.03 -29.55
C LEU A 14 2.41 15.67 -29.56
N HIS A 15 1.39 14.91 -29.98
CA HIS A 15 0.00 15.32 -29.82
C HIS A 15 -0.26 15.86 -28.41
N GLU A 16 -0.97 16.98 -28.30
CA GLU A 16 -1.05 17.74 -27.05
C GLU A 16 -1.69 16.92 -25.91
N GLY A 17 -2.72 16.13 -26.22
CA GLY A 17 -3.38 15.25 -25.26
C GLY A 17 -2.43 14.19 -24.70
N ASP A 18 -1.79 13.43 -25.59
CA ASP A 18 -0.82 12.39 -25.27
C ASP A 18 0.35 12.96 -24.46
N ARG A 19 0.88 14.12 -24.84
CA ARG A 19 1.97 14.80 -24.12
C ARG A 19 1.58 15.16 -22.68
N LYS A 20 0.33 15.57 -22.45
CA LYS A 20 -0.18 15.86 -21.09
C LYS A 20 -0.40 14.56 -20.29
N LEU A 21 -0.89 13.49 -20.93
CA LEU A 21 -1.08 12.18 -20.27
C LEU A 21 0.25 11.61 -19.73
N MET A 22 1.36 11.86 -20.42
CA MET A 22 2.70 11.48 -19.98
C MET A 22 3.13 12.08 -18.61
N GLU A 23 2.39 13.03 -18.04
CA GLU A 23 2.65 13.58 -16.69
C GLU A 23 2.12 12.69 -15.56
N PHE A 24 1.14 11.82 -15.87
CA PHE A 24 0.39 11.08 -14.85
C PHE A 24 0.64 9.57 -14.89
N ILE A 25 1.03 9.03 -16.04
CA ILE A 25 1.15 7.59 -16.28
C ILE A 25 2.51 7.03 -15.86
N HIS A 26 2.56 5.72 -15.67
CA HIS A 26 3.80 4.98 -15.32
C HIS A 26 4.36 4.19 -16.51
N ILE A 27 3.49 3.81 -17.46
CA ILE A 27 3.83 3.06 -18.66
C ILE A 27 3.12 3.70 -19.86
N ALA A 28 3.86 4.00 -20.92
CA ALA A 28 3.34 4.44 -22.21
C ALA A 28 3.42 3.28 -23.20
N ASN A 29 2.28 2.82 -23.71
CA ASN A 29 2.21 1.82 -24.77
C ASN A 29 2.26 2.59 -26.09
N LEU A 30 3.43 2.61 -26.74
CA LEU A 30 3.66 3.44 -27.93
C LEU A 30 3.18 2.73 -29.19
N ALA A 31 2.29 3.37 -29.94
CA ALA A 31 1.75 2.84 -31.20
C ALA A 31 2.84 2.67 -32.28
N CYS A 32 3.14 1.43 -32.62
CA CYS A 32 4.23 1.08 -33.53
C CYS A 32 3.77 0.83 -34.98
N GLN A 33 3.04 1.78 -35.59
CA GLN A 33 2.62 1.79 -37.02
C GLN A 33 1.44 0.89 -37.43
N GLY A 34 1.30 -0.31 -36.86
CA GLY A 34 0.33 -1.32 -37.33
C GLY A 34 -1.13 -0.84 -37.39
N HIS A 35 -1.59 -0.19 -36.33
CA HIS A 35 -2.93 0.42 -36.24
C HIS A 35 -2.85 1.95 -36.33
N ALA A 36 -1.81 2.53 -35.74
CA ALA A 36 -1.56 3.96 -35.64
C ALA A 36 -0.08 4.21 -35.34
N GLY A 37 0.33 5.49 -35.28
CA GLY A 37 1.71 5.88 -35.05
C GLY A 37 2.61 5.71 -36.27
N ASP A 38 3.85 6.17 -36.13
CA ASP A 38 4.92 6.12 -37.12
C ASP A 38 6.27 6.27 -36.40
N LYS A 39 7.36 6.22 -37.16
CA LYS A 39 8.72 6.34 -36.62
C LYS A 39 8.93 7.64 -35.85
N ASP A 40 8.42 8.77 -36.37
CA ASP A 40 8.62 10.09 -35.76
C ASP A 40 7.87 10.19 -34.43
N SER A 41 6.63 9.68 -34.37
CA SER A 41 5.84 9.59 -33.15
C SER A 41 6.51 8.71 -32.09
N VAL A 42 6.98 7.52 -32.49
CA VAL A 42 7.69 6.59 -31.60
C VAL A 42 8.96 7.21 -31.04
N GLU A 43 9.79 7.86 -31.88
CA GLU A 43 11.02 8.50 -31.44
C GLU A 43 10.76 9.67 -30.47
N ALA A 44 9.77 10.51 -30.79
CA ALA A 44 9.42 11.66 -29.97
C ALA A 44 8.87 11.26 -28.59
N PHE A 45 7.94 10.31 -28.52
CA PHE A 45 7.39 9.85 -27.24
C PHE A 45 8.36 8.98 -26.45
N ARG A 46 9.25 8.23 -27.10
CA ARG A 46 10.35 7.54 -26.40
C ARG A 46 11.28 8.52 -25.71
N ALA A 47 11.64 9.62 -26.38
CA ALA A 47 12.46 10.67 -25.79
C ALA A 47 11.76 11.33 -24.59
N LEU A 48 10.48 11.67 -24.73
CA LEU A 48 9.68 12.25 -23.66
C LEU A 48 9.50 11.29 -22.46
N ALA A 49 9.33 9.99 -22.74
CA ALA A 49 9.24 8.97 -21.70
C ALA A 49 10.54 8.89 -20.88
N ALA A 50 11.69 8.94 -21.55
CA ALA A 50 13.00 8.95 -20.89
C ALA A 50 13.20 10.22 -20.02
N GLU A 51 12.80 11.39 -20.51
CA GLU A 51 12.84 12.64 -19.75
C GLU A 51 12.00 12.57 -18.46
N ARG A 52 10.84 11.90 -18.53
CA ARG A 52 9.86 11.86 -17.44
C ARG A 52 9.92 10.61 -16.58
N GLY A 53 10.83 9.68 -16.86
CA GLY A 53 10.95 8.41 -16.14
C GLY A 53 9.76 7.47 -16.35
N VAL A 54 9.04 7.59 -17.47
CA VAL A 54 7.92 6.72 -17.86
C VAL A 54 8.47 5.49 -18.57
N ARG A 55 8.00 4.30 -18.21
CA ARG A 55 8.38 3.06 -18.91
C ARG A 55 7.70 2.99 -20.27
N VAL A 56 8.37 2.37 -21.23
CA VAL A 56 7.85 2.20 -22.59
C VAL A 56 7.48 0.74 -22.83
N ALA A 57 6.30 0.51 -23.39
CA ALA A 57 5.91 -0.76 -24.00
C ALA A 57 5.67 -0.55 -25.50
N ALA A 58 5.99 -1.56 -26.32
CA ALA A 58 5.57 -1.55 -27.71
C ALA A 58 4.10 -1.93 -27.83
N HIS A 59 3.30 -1.08 -28.47
CA HIS A 59 1.88 -1.29 -28.68
C HIS A 59 1.66 -1.83 -30.09
N LEU A 60 1.49 -3.15 -30.19
CA LEU A 60 1.51 -3.89 -31.45
C LEU A 60 0.11 -4.34 -31.85
N SER A 61 -0.19 -4.33 -33.15
CA SER A 61 -1.50 -4.75 -33.65
C SER A 61 -1.38 -5.61 -34.89
N TYR A 62 -2.52 -6.13 -35.35
CA TYR A 62 -2.64 -6.45 -36.77
C TYR A 62 -2.29 -5.24 -37.66
N PRO A 63 -1.74 -5.44 -38.87
CA PRO A 63 -1.42 -4.37 -39.82
C PRO A 63 -2.69 -3.83 -40.51
N ASP A 64 -3.60 -3.32 -39.70
CA ASP A 64 -4.96 -2.90 -40.07
C ASP A 64 -5.15 -1.42 -39.75
N ARG A 65 -4.37 -0.56 -40.42
CA ARG A 65 -4.41 0.88 -40.16
C ARG A 65 -5.77 1.50 -40.52
N GLU A 66 -6.44 0.97 -41.54
CA GLU A 66 -7.74 1.47 -42.01
C GLU A 66 -8.85 1.32 -40.96
N ASN A 67 -8.82 0.25 -40.17
CA ASN A 67 -9.79 0.03 -39.08
C ASN A 67 -9.14 0.17 -37.69
N PHE A 68 -7.99 0.83 -37.60
CA PHE A 68 -7.29 1.12 -36.34
C PHE A 68 -6.94 -0.15 -35.54
N GLY A 69 -6.62 -1.24 -36.24
CA GLY A 69 -6.27 -2.54 -35.64
C GLY A 69 -7.45 -3.26 -35.01
N ARG A 70 -8.70 -2.85 -35.30
CA ARG A 70 -9.91 -3.37 -34.65
C ARG A 70 -10.56 -4.52 -35.42
N ALA A 71 -10.10 -4.84 -36.63
CA ALA A 71 -10.57 -6.01 -37.37
C ALA A 71 -9.66 -7.22 -37.14
N THR A 72 -10.24 -8.36 -36.78
CA THR A 72 -9.52 -9.65 -36.76
C THR A 72 -9.05 -9.98 -38.17
N MET A 73 -7.75 -10.26 -38.32
CA MET A 73 -7.15 -10.66 -39.59
C MET A 73 -6.72 -12.13 -39.54
N ARG A 74 -7.08 -12.90 -40.57
CA ARG A 74 -6.59 -14.27 -40.77
C ARG A 74 -5.37 -14.26 -41.67
N LEU A 75 -4.21 -13.97 -41.09
CA LEU A 75 -2.92 -14.01 -41.78
C LEU A 75 -2.25 -15.38 -41.55
N PRO A 76 -1.45 -15.88 -42.49
CA PRO A 76 -0.51 -16.97 -42.20
C PRO A 76 0.43 -16.57 -41.05
N ASP A 77 0.76 -17.51 -40.16
CA ASP A 77 1.60 -17.26 -38.97
C ASP A 77 2.88 -16.50 -39.29
N ALA A 78 3.59 -16.89 -40.36
CA ALA A 78 4.83 -16.25 -40.78
C ALA A 78 4.64 -14.78 -41.20
N GLU A 79 3.51 -14.44 -41.84
CA GLU A 79 3.20 -13.07 -42.24
C GLU A 79 2.80 -12.21 -41.03
N LEU A 80 2.02 -12.78 -40.10
CA LEU A 80 1.69 -12.11 -38.85
C LEU A 80 2.95 -11.78 -38.04
N LEU A 81 3.82 -12.77 -37.81
CA LEU A 81 5.05 -12.57 -37.05
C LEU A 81 5.99 -11.58 -37.74
N ALA A 82 6.11 -11.62 -39.08
CA ALA A 82 6.91 -10.65 -39.82
C ALA A 82 6.37 -9.21 -39.68
N ALA A 83 5.03 -9.04 -39.69
CA ALA A 83 4.40 -7.75 -39.46
C ALA A 83 4.64 -7.24 -38.04
N LEU A 84 4.58 -8.11 -37.02
CA LEU A 84 4.85 -7.74 -35.63
C LEU A 84 6.33 -7.43 -35.38
N GLU A 85 7.24 -8.17 -36.00
CA GLU A 85 8.68 -7.93 -35.94
C GLU A 85 9.03 -6.54 -36.53
N ALA A 86 8.42 -6.17 -37.66
CA ALA A 86 8.59 -4.84 -38.25
C ALA A 86 8.12 -3.71 -37.32
N GLN A 87 7.00 -3.91 -36.61
CA GLN A 87 6.49 -2.95 -35.63
C GLN A 87 7.42 -2.87 -34.39
N LEU A 88 7.85 -4.02 -33.86
CA LEU A 88 8.76 -4.10 -32.71
C LEU A 88 10.12 -3.43 -33.01
N ALA A 89 10.61 -3.54 -34.25
CA ALA A 89 11.85 -2.94 -34.70
C ALA A 89 11.87 -1.40 -34.62
N LEU A 90 10.71 -0.73 -34.53
CA LEU A 90 10.64 0.72 -34.28
C LEU A 90 11.09 1.10 -32.85
N LEU A 91 11.07 0.14 -31.91
CA LEU A 91 11.48 0.30 -30.52
C LEU A 91 12.60 -0.68 -30.15
N PRO A 92 13.81 -0.51 -30.69
CA PRO A 92 14.92 -1.41 -30.40
C PRO A 92 15.24 -1.44 -28.90
N GLY A 93 15.37 -2.65 -28.35
CA GLY A 93 15.70 -2.89 -26.94
C GLY A 93 14.52 -2.80 -25.98
N VAL A 94 13.29 -2.59 -26.47
CA VAL A 94 12.09 -2.66 -25.61
C VAL A 94 11.88 -4.09 -25.13
N THR A 95 11.54 -4.23 -23.85
CA THR A 95 11.36 -5.54 -23.21
C THR A 95 9.92 -5.80 -22.77
N LEU A 96 9.03 -4.83 -22.98
CA LEU A 96 7.62 -4.88 -22.59
C LEU A 96 6.74 -4.67 -23.84
N VAL A 97 5.74 -5.53 -24.02
CA VAL A 97 4.78 -5.44 -25.14
C VAL A 97 3.35 -5.40 -24.62
N LYS A 98 2.50 -4.61 -25.28
CA LYS A 98 1.05 -4.68 -25.16
C LYS A 98 0.47 -4.87 -26.56
N LEU A 99 -0.46 -5.80 -26.70
CA LEU A 99 -1.18 -5.97 -27.97
C LEU A 99 -2.35 -4.99 -28.02
N HIS A 100 -2.77 -4.63 -29.23
CA HIS A 100 -3.84 -3.68 -29.46
C HIS A 100 -5.03 -4.31 -30.18
N GLY A 101 -6.22 -3.76 -29.92
CA GLY A 101 -7.42 -3.98 -30.71
C GLY A 101 -7.81 -5.45 -30.85
N ALA A 102 -8.06 -5.88 -32.08
CA ALA A 102 -8.48 -7.25 -32.38
C ALA A 102 -7.41 -8.27 -31.99
N LEU A 103 -6.12 -7.98 -32.22
CA LEU A 103 -5.04 -8.91 -31.86
C LEU A 103 -4.98 -9.17 -30.35
N TYR A 104 -5.22 -8.14 -29.53
CA TYR A 104 -5.34 -8.29 -28.08
C TYR A 104 -6.51 -9.20 -27.69
N ASN A 105 -7.69 -8.96 -28.28
CA ASN A 105 -8.89 -9.74 -27.97
C ASN A 105 -8.78 -11.19 -28.46
N ASP A 106 -8.23 -11.40 -29.65
CA ASP A 106 -8.00 -12.73 -30.21
C ASP A 106 -7.00 -13.50 -29.33
N ALA A 107 -5.91 -12.85 -28.91
CA ALA A 107 -4.95 -13.44 -27.98
C ALA A 107 -5.49 -13.64 -26.55
N TRP A 108 -6.62 -13.01 -26.19
CA TRP A 108 -7.35 -13.30 -24.94
C TRP A 108 -7.99 -14.69 -25.02
N HIS A 109 -8.47 -15.11 -26.19
CA HIS A 109 -9.38 -16.26 -26.29
C HIS A 109 -8.90 -17.42 -27.16
N ASP A 110 -7.91 -17.21 -28.03
CA ASP A 110 -7.34 -18.22 -28.91
C ASP A 110 -6.00 -18.74 -28.35
N ALA A 111 -6.03 -19.97 -27.82
CA ALA A 111 -4.85 -20.63 -27.24
C ALA A 111 -3.74 -20.91 -28.27
N ALA A 112 -4.08 -21.19 -29.53
CA ALA A 112 -3.08 -21.47 -30.56
C ALA A 112 -2.33 -20.20 -30.95
N LEU A 113 -3.08 -19.10 -31.14
CA LEU A 113 -2.50 -17.78 -31.38
C LEU A 113 -1.65 -17.33 -30.18
N ALA A 114 -2.13 -17.52 -28.95
CA ALA A 114 -1.42 -17.17 -27.73
C ALA A 114 -0.07 -17.88 -27.61
N GLU A 115 0.00 -19.20 -27.88
CA GLU A 115 1.25 -19.96 -27.84
C GLU A 115 2.23 -19.53 -28.95
N LEU A 116 1.73 -19.25 -30.16
CA LEU A 116 2.53 -18.68 -31.25
C LEU A 116 3.16 -17.34 -30.84
N LEU A 117 2.34 -16.41 -30.34
CA LEU A 117 2.78 -15.08 -29.92
C LEU A 117 3.76 -15.14 -28.74
N ALA A 118 3.48 -15.96 -27.72
CA ALA A 118 4.38 -16.13 -26.58
C ALA A 118 5.76 -16.70 -26.98
N GLY A 119 5.77 -17.66 -27.92
CA GLY A 119 7.00 -18.20 -28.50
C GLY A 119 7.80 -17.13 -29.24
N TRP A 120 7.14 -16.34 -30.09
CA TRP A 120 7.77 -15.22 -30.80
C TRP A 120 8.30 -14.14 -29.84
N LEU A 121 7.49 -13.67 -28.88
CA LEU A 121 7.90 -12.66 -27.90
C LEU A 121 9.20 -13.06 -27.17
N ARG A 122 9.29 -14.32 -26.72
CA ARG A 122 10.49 -14.85 -26.07
C ARG A 122 11.70 -14.81 -27.00
N GLN A 123 11.54 -15.21 -28.25
CA GLN A 123 12.62 -15.22 -29.24
C GLN A 123 13.09 -13.80 -29.59
N SER A 124 12.18 -12.83 -29.62
CA SER A 124 12.49 -11.42 -29.85
C SER A 124 13.03 -10.69 -28.62
N GLY A 125 13.35 -11.40 -27.53
CA GLY A 125 13.96 -10.84 -26.32
C GLY A 125 13.01 -10.06 -25.40
N VAL A 126 11.69 -10.19 -25.62
CA VAL A 126 10.67 -9.58 -24.77
C VAL A 126 10.57 -10.38 -23.47
N SER A 127 10.65 -9.69 -22.33
CA SER A 127 10.60 -10.30 -21.00
C SER A 127 9.35 -9.95 -20.21
N GLY A 128 8.51 -9.05 -20.73
CA GLY A 128 7.22 -8.67 -20.14
C GLY A 128 6.11 -8.49 -21.18
N VAL A 129 4.88 -8.83 -20.80
CA VAL A 129 3.67 -8.55 -21.57
C VAL A 129 2.58 -7.96 -20.68
N ILE A 130 1.80 -7.01 -21.20
CA ILE A 130 0.61 -6.47 -20.56
C ILE A 130 -0.62 -7.16 -21.16
N ALA A 131 -1.37 -7.89 -20.34
CA ALA A 131 -2.54 -8.66 -20.78
C ALA A 131 -3.50 -8.96 -19.60
N PRO A 132 -4.76 -9.31 -19.84
CA PRO A 132 -5.72 -9.69 -18.79
C PRO A 132 -5.26 -10.93 -18.02
N ALA A 133 -5.59 -11.01 -16.74
CA ALA A 133 -5.12 -12.10 -15.87
C ALA A 133 -5.52 -13.50 -16.35
N ASP A 134 -6.69 -13.59 -16.98
CA ASP A 134 -7.36 -14.80 -17.47
C ASP A 134 -7.22 -15.02 -18.98
N ALA A 135 -6.32 -14.28 -19.65
CA ALA A 135 -6.07 -14.43 -21.08
C ALA A 135 -5.24 -15.67 -21.42
N GLU A 136 -5.55 -16.29 -22.56
CA GLU A 136 -4.73 -17.37 -23.15
C GLU A 136 -3.26 -16.92 -23.32
N LEU A 137 -3.04 -15.68 -23.79
CA LEU A 137 -1.70 -15.08 -23.87
C LEU A 137 -1.00 -15.02 -22.51
N SER A 138 -1.71 -14.70 -21.44
CA SER A 138 -1.14 -14.65 -20.09
C SER A 138 -0.70 -16.04 -19.62
N PHE A 139 -1.46 -17.08 -19.94
CA PHE A 139 -1.06 -18.46 -19.62
C PHE A 139 0.15 -18.91 -20.45
N ALA A 140 0.14 -18.66 -21.76
CA ALA A 140 1.24 -19.01 -22.66
C ALA A 140 2.54 -18.26 -22.32
N ALA A 141 2.46 -16.95 -22.07
CA ALA A 141 3.60 -16.11 -21.68
C ALA A 141 4.29 -16.61 -20.41
N ARG A 142 3.52 -16.96 -19.37
CA ARG A 142 4.05 -17.52 -18.11
C ARG A 142 4.79 -18.84 -18.33
N LYS A 143 4.27 -19.74 -19.17
CA LYS A 143 4.97 -20.99 -19.53
C LYS A 143 6.32 -20.74 -20.21
N GLN A 144 6.42 -19.65 -20.95
CA GLN A 144 7.64 -19.22 -21.63
C GLN A 144 8.61 -18.43 -20.73
N GLY A 145 8.25 -18.18 -19.46
CA GLY A 145 9.06 -17.39 -18.53
C GLY A 145 8.96 -15.88 -18.73
N ILE A 146 7.97 -15.42 -19.51
CA ILE A 146 7.68 -14.00 -19.71
C ILE A 146 6.83 -13.49 -18.53
N THR A 147 7.19 -12.33 -17.99
CA THR A 147 6.43 -11.70 -16.90
C THR A 147 5.12 -11.14 -17.44
N VAL A 148 4.00 -11.44 -16.79
CA VAL A 148 2.70 -10.87 -17.15
C VAL A 148 2.36 -9.75 -16.17
N LEU A 149 2.15 -8.54 -16.70
CA LEU A 149 1.51 -7.44 -15.98
C LEU A 149 0.01 -7.52 -16.25
N ARG A 150 -0.77 -7.93 -15.24
CA ARG A 150 -2.22 -8.11 -15.37
C ARG A 150 -2.90 -6.77 -15.60
N GLU A 151 -3.70 -6.65 -16.64
CA GLU A 151 -4.34 -5.40 -17.02
C GLU A 151 -5.83 -5.36 -16.72
N ALA A 152 -6.30 -4.19 -16.28
CA ALA A 152 -7.69 -3.80 -16.26
C ALA A 152 -7.91 -2.46 -16.97
N PHE A 153 -9.10 -2.25 -17.52
CA PHE A 153 -9.52 -1.03 -18.19
C PHE A 153 -10.45 -0.25 -17.27
N VAL A 154 -10.16 1.03 -17.06
CA VAL A 154 -10.93 1.87 -16.14
C VAL A 154 -11.98 2.73 -16.85
N ASP A 155 -11.85 2.88 -18.16
CA ASP A 155 -12.70 3.68 -19.03
C ASP A 155 -13.64 2.82 -19.91
N ARG A 156 -13.65 1.51 -19.70
CA ARG A 156 -14.46 0.55 -20.46
C ARG A 156 -15.37 -0.26 -19.55
N ARG A 157 -16.56 -0.58 -20.05
CA ARG A 157 -17.46 -1.52 -19.38
C ARG A 157 -17.04 -2.96 -19.62
N TYR A 158 -17.25 -3.76 -18.60
CA TYR A 158 -17.08 -5.21 -18.63
C TYR A 158 -18.44 -5.88 -18.77
N VAL A 159 -18.43 -7.01 -19.47
CA VAL A 159 -19.56 -7.94 -19.51
C VAL A 159 -19.04 -9.33 -19.14
N TYR A 160 -19.90 -10.12 -18.53
CA TYR A 160 -19.56 -11.49 -18.13
C TYR A 160 -20.19 -12.48 -19.10
N ASP A 161 -19.37 -13.34 -19.69
CA ASP A 161 -19.81 -14.45 -20.51
C ASP A 161 -20.13 -15.63 -19.58
N GLU A 162 -21.40 -15.76 -19.18
CA GLU A 162 -21.87 -16.82 -18.28
C GLU A 162 -21.55 -18.24 -18.83
N PRO A 163 -21.80 -18.57 -20.12
CA PRO A 163 -21.41 -19.87 -20.67
C PRO A 163 -19.92 -20.19 -20.59
N ALA A 164 -19.06 -19.20 -20.86
CA ALA A 164 -17.61 -19.41 -20.85
C ALA A 164 -16.96 -19.13 -19.49
N GLY A 165 -17.73 -18.63 -18.52
CA GLY A 165 -17.29 -18.35 -17.16
C GLY A 165 -16.25 -17.23 -17.05
N ARG A 166 -16.17 -16.31 -18.01
CA ARG A 166 -15.07 -15.32 -18.13
C ARG A 166 -15.53 -13.89 -18.32
N LEU A 167 -14.68 -12.96 -17.91
CA LEU A 167 -14.85 -11.53 -18.16
C LEU A 167 -14.43 -11.19 -19.59
N ARG A 168 -15.12 -10.24 -20.20
CA ARG A 168 -14.71 -9.61 -21.45
C ARG A 168 -15.07 -8.14 -21.44
N LEU A 169 -14.44 -7.36 -22.29
CA LEU A 169 -14.87 -5.98 -22.52
C LEU A 169 -16.18 -5.96 -23.30
N ALA A 170 -17.03 -4.98 -22.98
CA ALA A 170 -18.19 -4.66 -23.80
C ALA A 170 -17.72 -4.30 -25.22
N ASP A 171 -18.45 -4.75 -26.23
CA ASP A 171 -18.19 -4.36 -27.62
C ASP A 171 -18.24 -2.84 -27.73
N ARG A 172 -17.23 -2.19 -28.36
CA ARG A 172 -17.18 -0.73 -28.45
C ARG A 172 -18.39 -0.13 -29.17
N THR A 173 -19.10 -0.91 -29.98
CA THR A 173 -20.32 -0.49 -30.67
C THR A 173 -21.56 -0.54 -29.78
N ALA A 174 -21.49 -1.22 -28.62
CA ALA A 174 -22.60 -1.28 -27.69
C ALA A 174 -22.83 0.09 -27.01
N PRO A 175 -24.10 0.44 -26.72
CA PRO A 175 -24.40 1.60 -25.88
C PRO A 175 -23.62 1.51 -24.57
N ASP A 176 -23.08 2.65 -24.13
CA ASP A 176 -22.34 2.81 -22.88
C ASP A 176 -21.07 1.94 -22.73
N ALA A 177 -20.55 1.35 -23.82
CA ALA A 177 -19.34 0.50 -23.77
C ALA A 177 -18.07 1.24 -23.29
N VAL A 178 -18.05 2.56 -23.48
CA VAL A 178 -17.04 3.49 -22.98
C VAL A 178 -17.69 4.34 -21.89
N ILE A 179 -17.02 4.44 -20.75
CA ILE A 179 -17.48 5.25 -19.62
C ILE A 179 -17.19 6.72 -19.96
N ALA A 180 -18.24 7.53 -20.10
CA ALA A 180 -18.12 8.93 -20.51
C ALA A 180 -17.96 9.90 -19.31
N ASP A 181 -18.15 9.43 -18.08
CA ASP A 181 -18.01 10.22 -16.86
C ASP A 181 -16.72 9.84 -16.11
N ALA A 182 -15.87 10.83 -15.82
CA ALA A 182 -14.60 10.60 -15.13
C ALA A 182 -14.80 10.10 -13.69
N GLY A 183 -15.86 10.55 -13.00
CA GLY A 183 -16.20 10.11 -11.65
C GLY A 183 -16.58 8.63 -11.60
N GLU A 184 -17.39 8.18 -12.55
CA GLU A 184 -17.74 6.76 -12.72
C GLU A 184 -16.50 5.91 -13.02
N ALA A 185 -15.63 6.36 -13.94
CA ALA A 185 -14.39 5.66 -14.28
C ALA A 185 -13.42 5.59 -13.08
N LEU A 186 -13.33 6.65 -12.28
CA LEU A 186 -12.56 6.67 -11.02
C LEU A 186 -13.14 5.71 -9.99
N ALA A 187 -14.46 5.66 -9.84
CA ALA A 187 -15.12 4.72 -8.93
C ALA A 187 -14.91 3.26 -9.38
N GLN A 188 -14.93 2.98 -10.68
CA GLN A 188 -14.56 1.67 -11.22
C GLN A 188 -13.10 1.36 -10.90
N ALA A 189 -12.18 2.30 -11.15
CA ALA A 189 -10.77 2.12 -10.85
C ALA A 189 -10.53 1.83 -9.36
N GLU A 190 -11.19 2.55 -8.46
CA GLU A 190 -11.11 2.31 -7.01
C GLU A 190 -11.62 0.91 -6.65
N ASN A 191 -12.71 0.45 -7.24
CA ASN A 191 -13.20 -0.91 -7.02
C ASN A 191 -12.21 -1.97 -7.50
N ILE A 192 -11.59 -1.77 -8.67
CA ILE A 192 -10.61 -2.70 -9.21
C ILE A 192 -9.34 -2.72 -8.32
N ILE A 193 -8.82 -1.55 -7.97
CA ILE A 193 -7.56 -1.40 -7.22
C ILE A 193 -7.71 -1.87 -5.77
N THR A 194 -8.81 -1.49 -5.12
CA THR A 194 -9.02 -1.71 -3.68
C THR A 194 -9.69 -3.05 -3.39
N HIS A 195 -10.65 -3.44 -4.22
CA HIS A 195 -11.54 -4.58 -3.95
C HIS A 195 -11.35 -5.75 -4.93
N GLY A 196 -10.51 -5.61 -5.97
CA GLY A 196 -10.26 -6.67 -6.95
C GLY A 196 -11.50 -7.12 -7.69
N ARG A 197 -12.42 -6.20 -8.00
CA ARG A 197 -13.71 -6.51 -8.63
C ARG A 197 -14.18 -5.41 -9.59
N VAL A 198 -15.02 -5.80 -10.53
CA VAL A 198 -15.68 -4.89 -11.48
C VAL A 198 -17.17 -5.17 -11.56
N ASN A 199 -17.96 -4.12 -11.81
CA ASN A 199 -19.40 -4.24 -12.00
C ASN A 199 -19.71 -4.57 -13.47
N VAL A 200 -20.38 -5.69 -13.71
CA VAL A 200 -20.80 -6.12 -15.05
C VAL A 200 -22.29 -5.86 -15.35
N SER A 201 -23.05 -5.33 -14.39
CA SER A 201 -24.48 -5.04 -14.63
C SER A 201 -24.72 -3.78 -15.46
N GLY A 202 -23.75 -2.85 -15.46
CA GLY A 202 -23.92 -1.51 -16.02
C GLY A 202 -24.82 -0.60 -15.17
N ASP A 203 -25.39 -1.09 -14.06
CA ASP A 203 -26.21 -0.33 -13.11
C ASP A 203 -25.46 -0.15 -11.78
N PRO A 204 -25.02 1.07 -11.43
CA PRO A 204 -24.39 1.34 -10.14
C PRO A 204 -25.31 1.10 -8.93
N ALA A 205 -26.63 1.20 -9.08
CA ALA A 205 -27.60 0.98 -8.00
C ALA A 205 -27.79 -0.52 -7.70
N HIS A 206 -27.60 -1.38 -8.70
CA HIS A 206 -27.71 -2.84 -8.59
C HIS A 206 -26.47 -3.51 -9.20
N PRO A 207 -25.31 -3.46 -8.52
CA PRO A 207 -24.08 -3.97 -9.09
C PRO A 207 -24.08 -5.49 -9.15
N ALA A 208 -23.64 -6.03 -10.28
CA ALA A 208 -23.26 -7.43 -10.43
C ALA A 208 -21.72 -7.53 -10.40
N TRP A 209 -21.15 -7.79 -9.22
CA TRP A 209 -19.71 -7.84 -9.05
C TRP A 209 -19.11 -9.14 -9.59
N LYS A 210 -18.00 -9.02 -10.33
CA LYS A 210 -17.14 -10.13 -10.74
C LYS A 210 -15.69 -9.82 -10.36
N GLU A 211 -14.94 -10.84 -9.97
CA GLU A 211 -13.53 -10.71 -9.58
C GLU A 211 -12.65 -10.34 -10.78
N LEU A 212 -11.69 -9.45 -10.55
CA LEU A 212 -10.73 -8.99 -11.56
C LEU A 212 -9.39 -8.66 -10.87
N GLU A 213 -8.33 -9.32 -11.31
CA GLU A 213 -6.98 -9.05 -10.82
C GLU A 213 -6.22 -8.11 -11.78
N ALA A 214 -5.60 -7.06 -11.24
CA ALA A 214 -4.87 -6.08 -12.02
C ALA A 214 -3.58 -5.60 -11.34
N ASP A 215 -2.47 -5.66 -12.07
CA ASP A 215 -1.21 -4.97 -11.76
C ASP A 215 -1.15 -3.58 -12.40
N THR A 216 -1.92 -3.38 -13.47
CA THR A 216 -2.01 -2.12 -14.19
C THR A 216 -3.46 -1.74 -14.51
N VAL A 217 -3.75 -0.45 -14.52
CA VAL A 217 -5.01 0.14 -15.01
C VAL A 217 -4.73 0.95 -16.27
N CYS A 218 -5.47 0.66 -17.33
CA CYS A 218 -5.33 1.25 -18.65
C CYS A 218 -6.35 2.36 -18.87
N ILE A 219 -5.87 3.46 -19.47
CA ILE A 219 -6.66 4.58 -19.98
C ILE A 219 -6.40 4.68 -21.49
N HIS A 220 -7.45 4.81 -22.30
CA HIS A 220 -7.27 5.11 -23.72
C HIS A 220 -7.13 6.62 -23.92
N SER A 221 -6.12 7.06 -24.67
CA SER A 221 -5.82 8.48 -24.87
C SER A 221 -6.83 9.21 -25.77
N ASP A 222 -7.58 8.46 -26.58
CA ASP A 222 -8.65 8.97 -27.44
C ASP A 222 -9.95 9.30 -26.67
N SER A 223 -10.02 8.96 -25.38
CA SER A 223 -11.19 9.23 -24.54
C SER A 223 -11.30 10.70 -24.13
N PRO A 224 -12.49 11.35 -24.24
CA PRO A 224 -12.70 12.73 -23.79
C PRO A 224 -12.36 12.96 -22.30
N ILE A 225 -12.46 11.91 -21.48
CA ILE A 225 -12.17 11.96 -20.04
C ILE A 225 -10.72 11.57 -19.69
N ALA A 226 -9.88 11.22 -20.67
CA ALA A 226 -8.57 10.60 -20.43
C ALA A 226 -7.68 11.41 -19.47
N LEU A 227 -7.60 12.73 -19.67
CA LEU A 227 -6.78 13.61 -18.84
C LEU A 227 -7.31 13.75 -17.41
N GLU A 228 -8.61 13.94 -17.26
CA GLU A 228 -9.26 14.06 -15.96
C GLU A 228 -9.12 12.75 -15.17
N LEU A 229 -9.35 11.61 -15.82
CA LEU A 229 -9.20 10.29 -15.25
C LEU A 229 -7.75 9.99 -14.85
N ALA A 230 -6.78 10.31 -15.71
CA ALA A 230 -5.36 10.10 -15.42
C ALA A 230 -4.88 10.94 -14.23
N ALA A 231 -5.27 12.22 -14.19
CA ALA A 231 -4.95 13.12 -13.08
C ALA A 231 -5.62 12.66 -11.77
N GLY A 232 -6.90 12.26 -11.82
CA GLY A 232 -7.65 11.74 -10.68
C GLY A 232 -7.05 10.44 -10.13
N LEU A 233 -6.70 9.50 -11.01
CA LEU A 233 -6.03 8.26 -10.64
C LEU A 233 -4.67 8.53 -10.00
N ARG A 234 -3.87 9.42 -10.59
CA ARG A 234 -2.57 9.77 -10.04
C ARG A 234 -2.72 10.44 -8.67
N ALA A 235 -3.67 11.35 -8.51
CA ALA A 235 -3.95 11.98 -7.22
C ALA A 235 -4.42 10.96 -6.16
N ALA A 236 -5.28 10.01 -6.52
CA ALA A 236 -5.76 8.96 -5.63
C ALA A 236 -4.64 7.97 -5.26
N MET A 237 -3.81 7.57 -6.23
CA MET A 237 -2.64 6.73 -5.98
C MET A 237 -1.58 7.45 -5.17
N ASP A 238 -1.35 8.74 -5.40
CA ASP A 238 -0.42 9.56 -4.60
C ASP A 238 -0.98 9.78 -3.19
N ALA A 239 -2.30 9.91 -3.01
CA ALA A 239 -2.94 9.93 -1.70
C ALA A 239 -2.75 8.58 -0.97
N GLY A 240 -2.95 7.46 -1.66
CA GLY A 240 -2.70 6.11 -1.11
C GLY A 240 -1.22 5.74 -0.96
N ALA A 241 -0.32 6.35 -1.74
CA ALA A 241 1.13 6.20 -1.64
C ALA A 241 1.74 7.10 -0.56
N ARG A 242 1.11 8.26 -0.28
CA ARG A 242 1.39 9.04 0.94
C ARG A 242 1.07 8.25 2.21
N ASP A 243 0.21 7.24 2.11
CA ASP A 243 -0.10 6.29 3.19
C ASP A 243 0.85 5.09 3.26
N ASN A 244 1.76 4.84 2.28
CA ASN A 244 2.64 3.66 2.36
C ASN A 244 4.00 3.64 1.61
N THR A 245 4.40 4.65 0.84
CA THR A 245 5.67 4.66 0.08
C THR A 245 6.25 6.07 -0.11
N GLY A 246 6.57 6.79 0.96
CA GLY A 246 7.57 7.86 0.86
C GLY A 246 8.93 7.26 0.51
N ALA A 247 9.77 7.97 -0.26
CA ALA A 247 11.22 7.71 -0.29
C ALA A 247 11.69 7.65 1.16
N GLY A 248 11.91 6.43 1.65
CA GLY A 248 11.70 6.15 3.06
C GLY A 248 12.87 6.65 3.88
N VAL A 249 12.67 6.72 5.20
CA VAL A 249 13.79 6.73 6.17
C VAL A 249 14.91 5.76 5.79
N LYS A 250 14.57 4.62 5.17
CA LYS A 250 15.45 3.53 4.75
C LYS A 250 16.43 3.91 3.62
N ASP A 251 16.04 4.80 2.72
CA ASP A 251 16.90 5.25 1.61
C ASP A 251 17.85 6.36 2.04
N ASN A 252 17.57 6.97 3.19
CA ASN A 252 18.31 8.11 3.74
C ASN A 252 19.22 7.75 4.91
N ILE A 253 19.25 6.48 5.33
CA ILE A 253 20.12 6.01 6.41
C ILE A 253 20.80 4.69 6.05
N ARG A 254 21.95 4.44 6.69
CA ARG A 254 22.66 3.17 6.67
C ARG A 254 22.81 2.65 8.10
N LEU A 255 22.56 1.36 8.30
CA LEU A 255 22.87 0.68 9.55
C LEU A 255 24.38 0.38 9.59
N VAL A 256 25.12 1.08 10.44
CA VAL A 256 26.55 0.82 10.69
C VAL A 256 26.70 -0.42 11.58
N ARG A 257 25.89 -0.48 12.63
CA ARG A 257 25.74 -1.66 13.50
C ARG A 257 24.27 -2.03 13.60
N ALA A 258 23.94 -3.28 13.30
CA ALA A 258 22.57 -3.75 13.36
C ALA A 258 22.08 -3.78 14.81
N GLY A 259 20.89 -3.21 15.02
CA GLY A 259 20.08 -3.42 16.22
C GLY A 259 18.93 -4.38 15.92
N VAL A 260 17.86 -4.31 16.72
CA VAL A 260 16.56 -4.90 16.39
C VAL A 260 15.65 -3.75 16.00
N CYS A 261 15.53 -3.51 14.70
CA CYS A 261 14.78 -2.40 14.15
C CYS A 261 14.16 -2.74 12.79
N GLU A 262 13.07 -2.06 12.46
CA GLU A 262 12.25 -2.31 11.28
C GLU A 262 11.71 -0.98 10.74
N THR A 263 11.61 -0.83 9.42
CA THR A 263 10.88 0.29 8.83
C THR A 263 9.39 -0.02 8.85
N VAL A 264 8.61 0.82 9.52
CA VAL A 264 7.15 0.65 9.68
C VAL A 264 6.40 1.91 9.27
N GLY A 265 5.21 1.71 8.70
CA GLY A 265 4.20 2.76 8.50
C GLY A 265 3.02 2.56 9.46
N LEU A 266 1.88 3.19 9.14
CA LEU A 266 0.63 2.91 9.83
C LEU A 266 0.09 1.50 9.47
N PRO A 267 -0.67 0.86 10.38
CA PRO A 267 -1.34 -0.40 10.08
C PRO A 267 -2.31 -0.27 8.89
N VAL A 268 -2.35 -1.29 8.04
CA VAL A 268 -3.22 -1.32 6.85
C VAL A 268 -4.47 -2.15 7.14
N TYR A 269 -5.61 -1.48 7.26
CA TYR A 269 -6.91 -2.14 7.46
C TYR A 269 -7.65 -2.38 6.14
N GLY A 270 -8.66 -3.23 6.15
CA GLY A 270 -9.52 -3.52 4.99
C GLY A 270 -9.19 -4.82 4.25
N ARG A 271 -8.28 -5.64 4.78
CA ARG A 271 -7.89 -6.95 4.20
C ARG A 271 -8.02 -8.12 5.18
N GLN A 272 -8.64 -7.88 6.33
CA GLN A 272 -8.73 -8.86 7.41
C GLN A 272 -9.70 -10.01 7.08
N ASP A 273 -10.67 -9.75 6.20
CA ASP A 273 -11.60 -10.71 5.63
C ASP A 273 -10.90 -11.81 4.82
N ILE A 274 -9.80 -11.48 4.14
CA ILE A 274 -8.96 -12.45 3.41
C ILE A 274 -7.74 -12.95 4.22
N GLY A 275 -7.73 -12.72 5.53
CA GLY A 275 -6.70 -13.28 6.42
C GLY A 275 -5.41 -12.47 6.56
N VAL A 276 -5.36 -11.23 6.05
CA VAL A 276 -4.17 -10.37 6.17
C VAL A 276 -4.21 -9.52 7.44
N SER A 277 -3.19 -9.66 8.28
CA SER A 277 -3.00 -8.85 9.49
C SER A 277 -2.70 -7.38 9.16
N PRO A 278 -3.14 -6.42 9.99
CA PRO A 278 -2.86 -4.99 9.75
C PRO A 278 -1.36 -4.62 9.70
N GLY A 279 -0.53 -5.25 10.52
CA GLY A 279 0.91 -4.93 10.61
C GLY A 279 1.17 -3.50 11.09
N GLY A 280 2.32 -2.94 10.71
CA GLY A 280 2.67 -1.54 10.99
C GLY A 280 3.14 -1.28 12.42
N ALA A 281 3.27 0.00 12.76
CA ALA A 281 3.82 0.46 14.04
C ALA A 281 2.99 0.01 15.25
N MET A 282 3.68 -0.43 16.31
CA MET A 282 3.03 -0.80 17.58
C MET A 282 2.54 0.42 18.36
N ASP A 283 3.25 1.54 18.28
CA ASP A 283 2.88 2.84 18.85
C ASP A 283 2.71 3.84 17.70
N CYS A 284 1.51 3.79 17.10
CA CYS A 284 1.12 4.67 15.99
C CYS A 284 1.13 6.15 16.41
N PHE A 285 0.82 6.47 17.66
CA PHE A 285 0.88 7.84 18.17
C PHE A 285 2.30 8.43 18.06
N SER A 286 3.31 7.68 18.51
CA SER A 286 4.71 8.14 18.44
C SER A 286 5.21 8.28 17.01
N LEU A 287 4.85 7.35 16.12
CA LEU A 287 5.15 7.44 14.69
C LEU A 287 4.53 8.71 14.07
N ARG A 288 3.22 8.88 14.23
CA ARG A 288 2.47 10.03 13.68
C ARG A 288 3.01 11.34 14.20
N ARG A 289 3.27 11.40 15.51
CA ARG A 289 3.87 12.57 16.15
C ARG A 289 5.20 12.96 15.51
N GLY A 290 6.12 12.00 15.31
CA GLY A 290 7.42 12.27 14.71
C GLY A 290 7.30 12.79 13.28
N ASN A 291 6.45 12.15 12.48
CA ASN A 291 6.20 12.58 11.10
C ASN A 291 5.58 13.98 11.02
N LEU A 292 4.54 14.25 11.83
CA LEU A 292 3.88 15.56 11.86
C LEU A 292 4.85 16.67 12.25
N MET A 293 5.74 16.42 13.22
CA MET A 293 6.78 17.38 13.62
C MET A 293 7.78 17.71 12.49
N LEU A 294 8.00 16.79 11.56
CA LEU A 294 8.82 17.02 10.36
C LEU A 294 8.03 17.60 9.19
N GLY A 295 6.70 17.73 9.33
CA GLY A 295 5.79 18.11 8.25
C GLY A 295 5.61 17.01 7.19
N ASN A 296 5.89 15.75 7.54
CA ASN A 296 5.61 14.59 6.70
C ASN A 296 4.12 14.22 6.76
N ALA A 297 3.66 13.37 5.85
CA ALA A 297 2.37 12.69 6.04
C ALA A 297 2.42 11.87 7.34
N GLU A 298 1.33 11.84 8.11
CA GLU A 298 1.36 11.24 9.45
C GLU A 298 1.74 9.74 9.43
N GLY A 299 1.42 9.04 8.34
CA GLY A 299 1.77 7.63 8.13
C GLY A 299 3.09 7.37 7.44
N SER A 300 3.92 8.38 7.18
CA SER A 300 5.20 8.20 6.49
C SER A 300 6.09 7.16 7.19
N PRO A 301 6.78 6.27 6.43
CA PRO A 301 7.59 5.22 7.02
C PRO A 301 8.70 5.74 7.94
N ALA A 302 8.80 5.17 9.14
CA ALA A 302 9.80 5.50 10.14
C ALA A 302 10.54 4.23 10.61
N LEU A 303 11.74 4.38 11.17
CA LEU A 303 12.47 3.25 11.74
C LEU A 303 12.00 3.02 13.18
N GLU A 304 11.29 1.92 13.42
CA GLU A 304 10.91 1.42 14.75
C GLU A 304 12.09 0.64 15.35
N ILE A 305 12.54 1.04 16.54
CA ILE A 305 13.77 0.59 17.18
C ILE A 305 13.44 -0.07 18.53
N LEU A 306 13.58 -1.39 18.55
CA LEU A 306 13.46 -2.22 19.75
C LEU A 306 14.80 -2.41 20.46
N ALA A 307 15.87 -2.68 19.72
CA ALA A 307 17.25 -2.65 20.23
C ALA A 307 18.07 -1.71 19.36
N ALA A 308 18.88 -0.88 20.01
CA ALA A 308 19.43 0.30 19.36
C ALA A 308 20.46 -0.04 18.28
N PRO A 309 20.28 0.43 17.03
CA PRO A 309 21.31 0.35 16.00
C PRO A 309 22.35 1.46 16.16
N GLU A 310 23.40 1.42 15.34
CA GLU A 310 24.17 2.62 15.00
C GLU A 310 23.79 3.04 13.59
N LEU A 311 23.40 4.30 13.43
CA LEU A 311 22.92 4.85 12.16
C LEU A 311 23.94 5.81 11.58
N GLU A 312 24.06 5.79 10.26
CA GLU A 312 24.68 6.86 9.48
C GLU A 312 23.61 7.48 8.60
N ILE A 313 23.58 8.80 8.54
CA ILE A 313 22.65 9.55 7.70
C ILE A 313 23.28 9.76 6.33
N LEU A 314 22.57 9.40 5.27
CA LEU A 314 23.07 9.43 3.89
C LEU A 314 22.68 10.71 3.14
N ALA A 315 21.67 11.45 3.62
CA ALA A 315 21.16 12.65 2.98
C ALA A 315 21.02 13.81 3.98
N ALA A 316 21.23 15.04 3.51
CA ALA A 316 20.93 16.22 4.30
C ALA A 316 19.40 16.37 4.50
N GLY A 317 18.96 16.74 5.69
CA GLY A 317 17.54 16.77 6.02
C GLY A 317 17.25 17.12 7.47
N HIS A 318 16.13 16.61 7.97
CA HIS A 318 15.71 16.75 9.36
C HIS A 318 15.27 15.40 9.93
N PHE A 319 15.48 15.20 11.23
CA PHE A 319 15.03 14.00 11.93
C PHE A 319 14.47 14.32 13.32
N VAL A 320 13.70 13.37 13.86
CA VAL A 320 13.20 13.41 15.23
C VAL A 320 13.12 11.99 15.81
N LEU A 321 13.40 11.88 17.11
CA LEU A 321 13.19 10.66 17.88
C LEU A 321 11.91 10.78 18.71
N THR A 322 11.01 9.78 18.63
CA THR A 322 9.79 9.68 19.46
C THR A 322 9.66 8.29 20.08
N GLY A 323 8.59 8.01 20.84
CA GLY A 323 8.40 6.75 21.57
C GLY A 323 9.26 6.63 22.84
N ALA A 324 9.70 5.41 23.14
CA ALA A 324 10.59 5.09 24.25
C ALA A 324 11.81 6.01 24.26
N ARG A 325 12.15 6.59 25.42
CA ARG A 325 13.22 7.58 25.49
C ARG A 325 14.56 6.89 25.58
N HIS A 326 15.35 7.08 24.53
CA HIS A 326 16.72 6.63 24.44
C HIS A 326 17.67 7.77 24.73
N LYS A 327 18.78 7.48 25.41
CA LYS A 327 19.94 8.37 25.32
C LYS A 327 20.54 8.19 23.93
N ALA A 328 20.57 9.27 23.15
CA ALA A 328 21.09 9.29 21.80
C ALA A 328 22.08 10.46 21.63
N VAL A 329 23.10 10.24 20.80
CA VAL A 329 24.17 11.20 20.51
C VAL A 329 24.39 11.23 19.01
N ILE A 330 24.38 12.44 18.44
CA ILE A 330 24.77 12.68 17.05
C ILE A 330 26.24 13.08 17.00
N HIS A 331 26.98 12.55 16.03
CA HIS A 331 28.39 12.81 15.77
C HIS A 331 28.52 13.47 14.39
N ARG A 332 29.15 14.65 14.32
CA ARG A 332 29.38 15.42 13.08
C ARG A 332 30.78 15.99 13.08
N GLY A 333 31.62 15.57 12.12
CA GLY A 333 32.95 16.16 11.91
C GLY A 333 33.84 16.18 13.16
N GLY A 334 33.75 15.15 14.03
CA GLY A 334 34.49 15.06 15.29
C GLY A 334 33.80 15.72 16.50
N ASN A 335 32.72 16.47 16.29
CA ASN A 335 31.90 17.02 17.38
C ASN A 335 30.77 16.06 17.73
N THR A 336 30.31 16.12 18.98
CA THR A 336 29.18 15.32 19.46
C THR A 336 28.14 16.19 20.17
N ALA A 337 26.86 15.84 20.02
CA ALA A 337 25.76 16.53 20.70
C ALA A 337 24.69 15.53 21.16
N ALA A 338 24.12 15.78 22.33
CA ALA A 338 22.99 14.98 22.83
C ALA A 338 21.74 15.24 22.00
N VAL A 339 21.02 14.16 21.67
CA VAL A 339 19.76 14.18 20.94
C VAL A 339 18.61 13.93 21.91
N GLU A 340 17.75 14.92 22.06
CA GLU A 340 16.54 14.85 22.85
C GLU A 340 15.39 14.28 22.00
N HIS A 341 14.55 13.47 22.62
CA HIS A 341 13.32 13.03 21.99
C HIS A 341 12.34 14.20 21.85
N SER A 342 11.48 14.13 20.84
CA SER A 342 10.44 15.12 20.54
C SER A 342 11.00 16.51 20.23
N ARG A 343 12.17 16.55 19.59
CA ARG A 343 12.84 17.74 19.09
C ARG A 343 13.32 17.50 17.67
N VAL A 344 13.15 18.50 16.80
CA VAL A 344 13.60 18.40 15.40
C VAL A 344 15.08 18.79 15.32
N TYR A 345 15.88 17.93 14.69
CA TYR A 345 17.31 18.13 14.45
C TYR A 345 17.60 18.20 12.96
N THR A 346 18.52 19.09 12.57
CA THR A 346 19.06 19.12 11.21
C THR A 346 20.15 18.06 11.08
N ALA A 347 20.09 17.28 10.00
CA ALA A 347 21.09 16.28 9.65
C ALA A 347 21.84 16.67 8.37
N GLU A 348 23.10 16.28 8.32
CA GLU A 348 23.96 16.31 7.16
C GLU A 348 24.34 14.88 6.75
N ALA A 349 24.67 14.68 5.47
CA ALA A 349 25.17 13.39 5.01
C ALA A 349 26.52 13.10 5.70
N GLY A 350 26.66 11.88 6.23
CA GLY A 350 27.81 11.44 7.03
C GLY A 350 27.65 11.65 8.54
N ASP A 351 26.54 12.24 9.01
CA ASP A 351 26.24 12.26 10.45
C ASP A 351 26.04 10.84 10.97
N HIS A 352 26.58 10.55 12.15
CA HIS A 352 26.34 9.28 12.84
C HIS A 352 25.45 9.48 14.06
N LEU A 353 24.46 8.61 14.23
CA LEU A 353 23.61 8.57 15.42
C LEU A 353 23.89 7.28 16.19
N THR A 354 24.34 7.45 17.43
CA THR A 354 24.58 6.36 18.37
C THR A 354 23.59 6.44 19.52
N PHE A 355 23.28 5.27 20.08
CA PHE A 355 22.26 5.11 21.08
C PHE A 355 22.83 4.30 22.25
N SER A 356 22.52 4.67 23.49
CA SER A 356 22.99 3.96 24.69
C SER A 356 21.84 3.35 25.49
N GLU A 357 21.65 3.70 26.75
CA GLU A 357 20.60 3.10 27.58
C GLU A 357 19.21 3.70 27.30
N LYS A 358 18.18 2.86 27.38
CA LYS A 358 16.77 3.30 27.40
C LYS A 358 16.41 3.77 28.80
N SER A 359 15.82 4.95 28.89
CA SER A 359 15.33 5.51 30.15
C SER A 359 13.97 4.95 30.54
N TYR A 360 13.07 4.78 29.57
CA TYR A 360 11.75 4.13 29.75
C TYR A 360 11.16 3.72 28.39
N GLY A 361 10.15 2.86 28.43
CA GLY A 361 9.43 2.36 27.25
C GLY A 361 10.21 1.29 26.49
N LEU A 362 9.58 0.75 25.44
CA LEU A 362 10.12 -0.35 24.65
C LEU A 362 10.49 0.06 23.23
N GLN A 363 9.69 0.88 22.54
CA GLN A 363 9.87 1.15 21.11
C GLN A 363 10.13 2.63 20.83
N THR A 364 11.28 2.90 20.24
CA THR A 364 11.69 4.24 19.79
C THR A 364 11.43 4.36 18.29
N TYR A 365 11.00 5.53 17.82
CA TYR A 365 10.82 5.79 16.38
C TYR A 365 11.79 6.87 15.92
N PHE A 366 12.55 6.58 14.87
CA PHE A 366 13.36 7.57 14.15
C PHE A 366 12.63 7.95 12.86
N CYS A 367 12.13 9.17 12.81
CA CYS A 367 11.48 9.75 11.64
C CYS A 367 12.49 10.67 10.94
N PHE A 368 12.45 10.71 9.60
CA PHE A 368 13.37 11.50 8.78
C PHE A 368 12.62 12.18 7.64
N ARG A 369 13.13 13.33 7.19
CA ARG A 369 12.69 14.03 5.98
C ARG A 369 13.91 14.55 5.24
N SER A 370 14.11 14.12 4.00
CA SER A 370 15.19 14.63 3.17
C SER A 370 14.93 16.07 2.72
N ARG A 371 16.00 16.87 2.57
CA ARG A 371 15.88 18.21 1.99
C ARG A 371 15.39 18.17 0.54
N ALA A 372 15.65 17.07 -0.18
CA ALA A 372 15.23 16.89 -1.57
C ALA A 372 13.71 16.76 -1.75
N GLU A 373 12.97 16.36 -0.70
CA GLU A 373 11.52 16.16 -0.74
C GLU A 373 10.71 17.47 -0.78
N GLY A 374 11.36 18.64 -0.64
CA GLY A 374 10.70 19.96 -0.64
C GLY A 374 9.76 20.18 0.56
N GLY A 375 9.18 21.39 0.69
CA GLY A 375 8.24 21.77 1.76
C GLY A 375 8.88 22.48 2.97
N PRO A 376 8.07 22.98 3.95
CA PRO A 376 8.61 23.69 5.10
C PRO A 376 9.48 22.74 5.92
N GLY A 377 10.81 22.89 5.82
CA GLY A 377 11.73 22.21 6.71
C GLY A 377 11.36 22.58 8.15
N GLY A 378 11.09 21.57 8.98
CA GLY A 378 10.78 21.79 10.38
C GLY A 378 11.88 22.66 10.98
N LYS A 379 11.54 23.89 11.40
CA LYS A 379 12.46 24.69 12.21
C LYS A 379 12.83 23.82 13.41
N ALA A 380 14.07 23.90 13.88
CA ALA A 380 14.47 23.28 15.13
C ALA A 380 13.56 23.80 16.25
N ALA A 381 12.45 23.12 16.47
CA ALA A 381 11.46 23.47 17.47
C ALA A 381 12.02 23.05 18.83
N GLU A 382 11.68 23.80 19.87
CA GLU A 382 11.96 23.35 21.24
C GLU A 382 11.39 21.94 21.47
N ALA A 383 12.04 21.18 22.34
CA ALA A 383 11.58 19.84 22.67
C ALA A 383 10.13 19.91 23.19
N VAL A 384 9.20 19.32 22.45
CA VAL A 384 7.79 19.29 22.86
C VAL A 384 7.66 18.22 23.96
N PRO A 385 7.32 18.58 25.21
CA PRO A 385 7.18 17.58 26.26
C PRO A 385 6.07 16.59 25.91
N TYR A 386 6.25 15.30 26.24
CA TYR A 386 5.18 14.32 26.04
C TYR A 386 3.89 14.78 26.76
N ALA A 387 4.02 15.32 27.98
CA ALA A 387 2.91 15.89 28.75
C ALA A 387 2.12 17.01 28.04
N ALA A 388 2.73 17.75 27.10
CA ALA A 388 2.05 18.84 26.38
C ALA A 388 1.13 18.32 25.26
N VAL A 389 1.43 17.12 24.74
CA VAL A 389 0.66 16.45 23.70
C VAL A 389 -0.03 15.19 24.21
N SER A 390 0.23 14.76 25.44
CA SER A 390 -0.45 13.68 26.12
C SER A 390 -1.53 14.27 27.02
N GLY A 391 -2.73 13.71 26.95
CA GLY A 391 -3.83 14.15 27.81
C GLY A 391 -5.04 13.22 27.76
N TRP A 392 -5.03 12.26 26.83
CA TRP A 392 -6.04 11.23 26.77
C TRP A 392 -5.75 10.07 27.71
N ALA A 393 -4.48 9.76 28.02
CA ALA A 393 -4.09 8.59 28.82
C ALA A 393 -4.62 8.64 30.26
N ASP A 394 -4.90 7.48 30.86
CA ASP A 394 -5.35 7.40 32.25
C ASP A 394 -4.27 7.90 33.22
N LEU A 395 -4.65 8.79 34.14
CA LEU A 395 -3.73 9.46 35.06
C LEU A 395 -3.03 8.49 36.03
N GLN A 396 -3.58 7.30 36.24
CA GLN A 396 -2.99 6.26 37.09
C GLN A 396 -2.17 5.25 36.27
N GLY A 397 -2.01 5.46 34.97
CA GLY A 397 -1.26 4.57 34.08
C GLY A 397 -1.96 3.24 33.79
N ARG A 398 -3.28 3.15 33.97
CA ARG A 398 -4.06 1.95 33.67
C ARG A 398 -4.47 1.92 32.19
N ILE A 399 -4.60 0.72 31.64
CA ILE A 399 -5.11 0.50 30.28
C ILE A 399 -6.62 0.33 30.33
N ARG A 400 -7.33 1.17 29.57
CA ARG A 400 -8.80 1.15 29.52
C ARG A 400 -9.31 0.11 28.56
N VAL A 401 -10.33 -0.63 29.00
CA VAL A 401 -11.00 -1.67 28.21
C VAL A 401 -12.51 -1.49 28.21
N VAL A 402 -13.16 -1.95 27.15
CA VAL A 402 -14.61 -2.15 27.08
C VAL A 402 -14.93 -3.66 27.16
N PRO A 403 -16.12 -4.04 27.66
CA PRO A 403 -16.59 -5.43 27.60
C PRO A 403 -16.55 -6.00 26.16
N GLY A 404 -15.99 -7.20 26.01
CA GLY A 404 -16.00 -7.92 24.74
C GLY A 404 -17.29 -8.73 24.52
N PRO A 405 -17.47 -9.33 23.33
CA PRO A 405 -18.68 -10.09 22.99
C PRO A 405 -18.99 -11.25 23.96
N GLU A 406 -17.96 -11.93 24.46
CA GLU A 406 -18.11 -13.05 25.40
C GLU A 406 -18.02 -12.62 26.87
N TYR A 407 -17.98 -11.31 27.17
CA TYR A 407 -17.87 -10.80 28.55
C TYR A 407 -18.97 -11.34 29.49
N LYS A 408 -20.19 -11.51 29.00
CA LYS A 408 -21.32 -12.01 29.80
C LYS A 408 -21.13 -13.42 30.36
N TYR A 409 -20.18 -14.18 29.80
CA TYR A 409 -19.84 -15.53 30.27
C TYR A 409 -18.64 -15.54 31.22
N LEU A 410 -17.98 -14.39 31.44
CA LEU A 410 -16.85 -14.28 32.36
C LEU A 410 -17.33 -14.32 33.81
N GLU A 411 -16.80 -15.26 34.58
CA GLU A 411 -17.07 -15.36 36.01
C GLU A 411 -16.25 -14.29 36.76
N ASN A 412 -16.90 -13.55 37.66
CA ASN A 412 -16.26 -12.55 38.52
C ASN A 412 -15.33 -11.57 37.76
N PRO A 413 -15.84 -10.81 36.77
CA PRO A 413 -15.04 -9.93 35.93
C PRO A 413 -14.22 -8.89 36.70
N LYS A 414 -14.65 -8.53 37.92
CA LYS A 414 -13.94 -7.60 38.82
C LYS A 414 -12.48 -8.01 39.10
N LEU A 415 -12.19 -9.31 39.12
CA LEU A 415 -10.85 -9.85 39.35
C LEU A 415 -9.83 -9.37 38.31
N PHE A 416 -10.27 -9.06 37.08
CA PHE A 416 -9.39 -8.52 36.04
C PHE A 416 -8.90 -7.10 36.36
N PHE A 417 -9.66 -6.34 37.14
CA PHE A 417 -9.40 -4.94 37.47
C PHE A 417 -8.78 -4.74 38.85
N GLU A 418 -9.10 -5.61 39.80
CA GLU A 418 -8.61 -5.53 41.19
C GLU A 418 -7.14 -5.99 41.31
N ASN A 419 -6.66 -6.81 40.37
CA ASN A 419 -5.32 -7.39 40.40
C ASN A 419 -4.39 -6.76 39.36
N ALA A 420 -3.11 -6.65 39.72
CA ALA A 420 -2.06 -6.34 38.77
C ALA A 420 -1.77 -7.56 37.90
N TRP A 421 -1.72 -7.38 36.58
CA TRP A 421 -1.20 -8.37 35.66
C TRP A 421 0.28 -8.09 35.39
N ARG A 422 1.00 -9.09 34.90
CA ARG A 422 2.37 -8.95 34.43
C ARG A 422 2.47 -9.34 32.97
N THR A 423 3.13 -8.53 32.17
CA THR A 423 3.53 -8.94 30.81
C THR A 423 4.55 -10.08 30.90
N THR A 424 4.52 -11.01 29.95
CA THR A 424 5.43 -12.17 29.96
C THR A 424 6.48 -12.09 28.85
N TYR A 425 7.53 -12.93 28.91
CA TYR A 425 8.52 -13.07 27.85
C TYR A 425 7.97 -13.73 26.57
N LYS A 426 6.75 -14.28 26.60
CA LYS A 426 6.05 -14.84 25.44
C LYS A 426 5.24 -13.77 24.67
N MET A 427 5.64 -12.51 24.76
CA MET A 427 5.02 -11.40 24.04
C MET A 427 5.81 -11.07 22.77
N ASP A 428 5.10 -10.64 21.74
CA ASP A 428 5.64 -10.24 20.45
C ASP A 428 4.69 -9.23 19.77
N LYS A 429 4.86 -8.98 18.47
CA LYS A 429 4.00 -8.10 17.68
C LYS A 429 2.57 -8.65 17.46
N VAL A 430 2.34 -9.94 17.73
CA VAL A 430 1.02 -10.61 17.62
C VAL A 430 0.22 -10.37 18.89
N GLY A 431 0.84 -10.47 20.07
CA GLY A 431 0.13 -10.23 21.32
C GLY A 431 0.97 -10.19 22.59
N ILE A 432 0.36 -9.66 23.65
CA ILE A 432 0.90 -9.62 25.01
C ILE A 432 0.18 -10.65 25.86
N ARG A 433 0.88 -11.72 26.23
CA ARG A 433 0.38 -12.69 27.20
C ARG A 433 0.59 -12.17 28.62
N LEU A 434 -0.48 -12.25 29.41
CA LEU A 434 -0.51 -11.77 30.80
C LEU A 434 -0.31 -12.93 31.78
N ALA A 435 0.42 -12.69 32.87
CA ALA A 435 0.53 -13.57 34.02
C ALA A 435 -0.04 -12.87 35.26
N GLY A 436 -0.77 -13.61 36.09
CA GLY A 436 -1.40 -13.06 37.28
C GLY A 436 -2.31 -14.09 37.94
N GLU A 437 -2.62 -13.84 39.20
CA GLU A 437 -3.60 -14.60 39.98
C GLU A 437 -4.70 -13.64 40.46
N PRO A 438 -5.94 -14.13 40.66
CA PRO A 438 -6.40 -15.48 40.37
C PRO A 438 -6.66 -15.71 38.87
N LYS A 439 -6.60 -16.96 38.43
CA LYS A 439 -7.04 -17.32 37.07
C LYS A 439 -8.50 -16.94 36.83
N LEU A 440 -8.75 -16.25 35.71
CA LEU A 440 -10.09 -15.96 35.23
C LEU A 440 -10.75 -17.22 34.67
N LYS A 441 -12.08 -17.32 34.85
CA LYS A 441 -12.90 -18.41 34.34
C LYS A 441 -13.99 -17.86 33.44
N CYS A 442 -14.31 -18.58 32.37
CA CYS A 442 -15.37 -18.23 31.46
C CYS A 442 -16.23 -19.47 31.19
N GLY A 443 -17.55 -19.30 31.21
CA GLY A 443 -18.51 -20.38 30.96
C GLY A 443 -18.51 -20.89 29.53
N VAL A 444 -17.75 -20.25 28.64
CA VAL A 444 -17.48 -20.71 27.27
C VAL A 444 -15.99 -20.99 27.10
N GLY A 445 -15.67 -22.16 26.54
CA GLY A 445 -14.31 -22.60 26.22
C GLY A 445 -13.93 -22.23 24.78
N ASN A 446 -13.47 -23.23 24.02
CA ASN A 446 -13.22 -23.04 22.59
C ASN A 446 -14.53 -22.70 21.86
N MET A 447 -14.47 -21.66 21.04
CA MET A 447 -15.59 -21.17 20.23
C MET A 447 -15.29 -21.34 18.75
N ILE A 448 -16.33 -21.31 17.91
CA ILE A 448 -16.16 -21.13 16.46
C ILE A 448 -15.35 -19.85 16.25
N SER A 449 -14.34 -19.92 15.38
CA SER A 449 -13.45 -18.79 15.12
C SER A 449 -14.24 -17.54 14.73
N GLY A 450 -14.12 -16.51 15.56
CA GLY A 450 -14.73 -15.21 15.32
C GLY A 450 -13.69 -14.16 14.98
N ALA A 451 -14.12 -13.07 14.35
CA ALA A 451 -13.25 -11.93 14.06
C ALA A 451 -12.64 -11.36 15.36
N VAL A 452 -11.37 -10.94 15.26
CA VAL A 452 -10.66 -10.27 16.36
C VAL A 452 -10.13 -8.90 15.92
N ALA A 453 -10.06 -7.97 16.87
CA ALA A 453 -9.61 -6.61 16.65
C ALA A 453 -8.32 -6.31 17.42
N ASP A 454 -7.71 -5.17 17.12
CA ASP A 454 -6.62 -4.66 17.94
C ASP A 454 -7.11 -4.46 19.36
N GLY A 455 -6.32 -4.94 20.31
CA GLY A 455 -6.64 -4.84 21.73
C GLY A 455 -7.64 -5.89 22.20
N THR A 456 -8.11 -6.80 21.34
CA THR A 456 -8.96 -7.91 21.79
C THR A 456 -8.22 -8.71 22.85
N VAL A 457 -8.84 -8.83 24.03
CA VAL A 457 -8.34 -9.64 25.14
C VAL A 457 -9.02 -10.99 25.07
N GLN A 458 -8.28 -11.99 24.60
CA GLN A 458 -8.76 -13.37 24.56
C GLN A 458 -8.40 -14.08 25.86
N LEU A 459 -9.33 -14.86 26.40
CA LEU A 459 -9.06 -15.75 27.52
C LEU A 459 -8.67 -17.13 26.97
N THR A 460 -7.38 -17.46 26.97
CA THR A 460 -6.93 -18.81 26.60
C THR A 460 -7.01 -19.75 27.81
N PRO A 461 -6.86 -21.08 27.64
CA PRO A 461 -6.83 -22.02 28.75
C PRO A 461 -5.73 -21.76 29.79
N GLU A 462 -4.64 -21.10 29.37
CA GLU A 462 -3.50 -20.81 30.24
C GLU A 462 -3.62 -19.44 30.91
N SER A 463 -3.91 -18.40 30.12
CA SER A 463 -3.86 -17.01 30.54
C SER A 463 -4.53 -16.06 29.53
N PRO A 464 -4.93 -14.85 29.94
CA PRO A 464 -5.33 -13.82 29.00
C PRO A 464 -4.20 -13.42 28.05
N ILE A 465 -4.55 -13.16 26.79
CA ILE A 465 -3.67 -12.57 25.78
C ILE A 465 -4.34 -11.35 25.15
N ILE A 466 -3.61 -10.24 25.07
CA ILE A 466 -4.05 -9.02 24.36
C ILE A 466 -3.48 -9.06 22.95
N LEU A 467 -4.34 -9.03 21.94
CA LEU A 467 -3.91 -9.06 20.55
C LEU A 467 -3.46 -7.68 20.06
N LEU A 468 -2.34 -7.64 19.34
CA LEU A 468 -1.71 -6.43 18.80
C LEU A 468 -1.82 -6.38 17.26
N ARG A 469 -1.01 -5.54 16.61
CA ARG A 469 -1.17 -5.20 15.19
C ARG A 469 -0.84 -6.33 14.21
N HIS A 470 0.01 -7.30 14.60
CA HIS A 470 0.32 -8.48 13.77
C HIS A 470 -0.54 -9.71 14.14
N ARG A 471 -1.60 -9.52 14.92
CA ARG A 471 -2.54 -10.60 15.25
C ARG A 471 -3.12 -11.28 14.01
N GLN A 472 -3.51 -12.53 14.17
CA GLN A 472 -4.42 -13.22 13.27
C GLN A 472 -5.75 -12.47 13.12
N THR A 473 -6.46 -12.66 12.01
CA THR A 473 -7.74 -11.96 11.74
C THR A 473 -8.94 -12.59 12.44
N THR A 474 -8.85 -13.89 12.76
CA THR A 474 -9.89 -14.65 13.47
C THR A 474 -9.30 -15.47 14.62
N GLY A 475 -10.09 -15.76 15.65
CA GLY A 475 -9.65 -16.56 16.80
C GLY A 475 -10.79 -17.34 17.46
N GLY A 476 -10.46 -18.52 17.99
CA GLY A 476 -11.41 -19.45 18.61
C GLY A 476 -11.46 -19.39 20.14
N TYR A 477 -10.96 -18.32 20.76
CA TYR A 477 -10.99 -18.13 22.22
C TYR A 477 -11.94 -17.00 22.61
N PRO A 478 -12.61 -17.08 23.79
CA PRO A 478 -13.53 -16.06 24.27
C PRO A 478 -12.89 -14.68 24.32
N ARG A 479 -13.55 -13.68 23.74
CA ARG A 479 -13.09 -12.28 23.70
C ARG A 479 -13.76 -11.54 24.85
N ILE A 480 -13.09 -11.52 25.98
CA ILE A 480 -13.66 -11.06 27.25
C ILE A 480 -13.64 -9.53 27.38
N PHE A 481 -12.66 -8.87 26.77
CA PHE A 481 -12.52 -7.42 26.74
C PHE A 481 -11.93 -6.95 25.41
N ASN A 482 -12.01 -5.64 25.14
CA ASN A 482 -11.21 -4.99 24.11
C ASN A 482 -10.56 -3.72 24.67
N VAL A 483 -9.23 -3.59 24.54
CA VAL A 483 -8.52 -2.34 24.83
C VAL A 483 -9.01 -1.26 23.88
N ILE A 484 -9.26 -0.06 24.40
CA ILE A 484 -9.78 1.03 23.58
C ILE A 484 -8.70 1.53 22.60
N SER A 485 -9.11 2.05 21.44
CA SER A 485 -8.19 2.56 20.41
C SER A 485 -7.32 3.74 20.89
N ALA A 486 -7.76 4.45 21.94
CA ALA A 486 -6.94 5.48 22.57
C ALA A 486 -5.68 4.90 23.26
N ASP A 487 -5.79 3.69 23.82
CA ASP A 487 -4.78 3.08 24.70
C ASP A 487 -3.96 1.99 24.04
N ILE A 488 -4.41 1.46 22.89
CA ILE A 488 -3.73 0.37 22.19
C ILE A 488 -2.24 0.64 21.93
N ASP A 489 -1.90 1.88 21.56
CA ASP A 489 -0.50 2.26 21.26
C ASP A 489 0.39 2.28 22.51
N LEU A 490 -0.21 2.43 23.71
CA LEU A 490 0.52 2.37 24.97
C LEU A 490 1.06 0.95 25.23
N LEU A 491 0.36 -0.08 24.71
CA LEU A 491 0.81 -1.47 24.85
C LEU A 491 2.15 -1.72 24.14
N GLY A 492 2.43 -0.99 23.05
CA GLY A 492 3.70 -1.08 22.34
C GLY A 492 4.92 -0.68 23.19
N GLN A 493 4.70 0.01 24.31
CA GLN A 493 5.76 0.48 25.22
C GLN A 493 6.01 -0.43 26.42
N TYR A 494 5.22 -1.49 26.61
CA TYR A 494 5.47 -2.44 27.70
C TYR A 494 6.59 -3.42 27.35
N ALA A 495 7.59 -3.51 28.22
CA ALA A 495 8.61 -4.56 28.19
C ALA A 495 8.12 -5.83 28.91
N PRO A 496 8.76 -6.99 28.73
CA PRO A 496 8.47 -8.19 29.51
C PRO A 496 8.61 -7.94 31.02
N ASN A 497 7.79 -8.67 31.81
CA ASN A 497 7.77 -8.64 33.28
C ASN A 497 7.40 -7.27 33.90
N GLN A 498 6.66 -6.44 33.16
CA GLN A 498 6.13 -5.18 33.68
C GLN A 498 4.72 -5.36 34.22
N ALA A 499 4.41 -4.65 35.31
CA ALA A 499 3.07 -4.61 35.86
C ALA A 499 2.14 -3.80 34.94
N ILE A 500 0.97 -4.33 34.65
CA ILE A 500 -0.08 -3.70 33.85
C ILE A 500 -1.41 -3.82 34.59
N HIS A 501 -2.12 -2.69 34.67
CA HIS A 501 -3.39 -2.58 35.35
C HIS A 501 -4.47 -2.17 34.37
N PHE A 502 -5.70 -2.61 34.59
CA PHE A 502 -6.81 -2.33 33.71
C PHE A 502 -7.93 -1.60 34.44
N VAL A 503 -8.72 -0.84 33.69
CA VAL A 503 -9.97 -0.26 34.17
C VAL A 503 -11.03 -0.36 33.09
N GLN A 504 -12.25 -0.69 33.48
CA GLN A 504 -13.37 -0.72 32.55
C GLN A 504 -13.88 0.69 32.28
N VAL A 505 -14.19 0.98 31.03
CA VAL A 505 -14.88 2.20 30.60
C VAL A 505 -16.10 1.84 29.75
N THR A 506 -16.99 2.81 29.59
CA THR A 506 -18.11 2.72 28.64
C THR A 506 -17.64 2.96 27.21
N LEU A 507 -18.44 2.56 26.23
CA LEU A 507 -18.15 2.79 24.81
C LEU A 507 -18.12 4.29 24.47
N ASP A 508 -18.94 5.11 25.13
CA ASP A 508 -18.97 6.55 24.90
C ASP A 508 -17.74 7.26 25.48
N GLU A 509 -17.29 6.86 26.67
CA GLU A 509 -15.99 7.30 27.20
C GLU A 509 -14.84 6.88 26.28
N ALA A 510 -14.84 5.64 25.79
CA ALA A 510 -13.83 5.16 24.84
C ALA A 510 -13.76 6.02 23.57
N ARG A 511 -14.91 6.39 22.99
CA ARG A 511 -15.01 7.30 21.85
C ARG A 511 -14.51 8.70 22.19
N ALA A 512 -14.82 9.21 23.38
CA ALA A 512 -14.34 10.51 23.83
C ALA A 512 -12.80 10.53 23.95
N PHE A 513 -12.19 9.49 24.53
CA PHE A 513 -10.75 9.37 24.63
C PHE A 513 -10.07 9.23 23.26
N ALA A 514 -10.68 8.51 22.32
CA ALA A 514 -10.18 8.45 20.95
C ALA A 514 -10.15 9.84 20.28
N ARG A 515 -11.21 10.64 20.44
CA ARG A 515 -11.24 12.03 19.96
C ARG A 515 -10.20 12.92 20.65
N GLN A 516 -9.99 12.75 21.96
CA GLN A 516 -8.96 13.51 22.69
C GLN A 516 -7.55 13.20 22.18
N LYS A 517 -7.25 11.93 21.89
CA LYS A 517 -5.96 11.52 21.29
C LYS A 517 -5.74 12.16 19.93
N GLU A 518 -6.74 12.12 19.05
CA GLU A 518 -6.67 12.77 17.72
C GLU A 518 -6.56 14.29 17.82
N ALA A 519 -7.30 14.92 18.73
CA ALA A 519 -7.20 16.36 18.98
C ALA A 519 -5.79 16.73 19.48
N ALA A 520 -5.15 15.87 20.27
CA ALA A 520 -3.81 16.11 20.76
C ALA A 520 -2.75 16.02 19.64
N LEU A 521 -2.88 15.07 18.70
CA LEU A 521 -2.03 15.02 17.50
C LEU A 521 -2.27 16.21 16.57
N SER A 522 -3.52 16.68 16.47
CA SER A 522 -3.87 17.81 15.61
C SER A 522 -3.19 19.12 16.03
N LYS A 523 -2.77 19.26 17.30
CA LYS A 523 -1.98 20.40 17.78
C LYS A 523 -0.56 20.46 17.21
N LEU A 524 -0.09 19.40 16.56
CA LEU A 524 1.23 19.30 15.95
C LEU A 524 1.23 19.59 14.45
N ARG A 525 0.05 19.73 13.84
CA ARG A 525 -0.14 20.20 12.46
C ARG A 525 -0.12 21.71 12.45
#